data_AF-A0A7R6VNC8-F1
#
_entry.id   AF-A0A7R6VNC8-F1
#
_cell.length_a   1.000
_cell.length_b   1.000
_cell.length_c   1.000
_cell.angle_alpha   90.00
_cell.angle_beta   90.00
_cell.angle_gamma   90.00
#
_symmetry.space_group_name_H-M   'P 1'
#
loop_
_entity.id
_entity.type
_entity.pdbx_description
1 polymer ?
#
loop_
_entity_poly.entity_id
_entity_poly.type
_entity_poly.pdbx_seq_one_letter_code
_entity_poly.pdbx_strand_id
1 'polypeptide(L)'
;MEIPQDAQKVEVPGATVDFYKFQKDGVTYYAFDTSRCGPPEPMVNAMAGLKLVKDPNTKLIMINHKMPMGLLNKIEQNYDIEKEELPDGRVQLLFSYKPGVTEEANLSDSSCSG
;
A
#
# COMPACT_ATOMS: atom_id res chain seq x y z
N MET A 1 -12.06 2.20 -6.94
CA MET A 1 -12.53 1.00 -6.21
C MET A 1 -13.18 1.42 -4.90
N GLU A 2 -14.20 0.69 -4.45
CA GLU A 2 -14.70 0.79 -3.07
C GLU A 2 -14.14 -0.39 -2.26
N ILE A 3 -13.68 -0.13 -1.03
CA ILE A 3 -13.33 -1.21 -0.09
C ILE A 3 -14.61 -2.02 0.17
N PRO A 4 -14.59 -3.36 0.05
CA PRO A 4 -15.77 -4.17 0.27
C PRO A 4 -16.41 -3.92 1.64
N GLN A 5 -17.76 -4.01 1.72
CA GLN A 5 -18.50 -3.75 2.97
C GLN A 5 -18.17 -4.76 4.09
N ASP A 6 -17.73 -5.95 3.72
CA ASP A 6 -17.32 -7.02 4.63
C ASP A 6 -15.83 -6.91 5.04
N ALA A 7 -15.12 -5.88 4.58
CA ALA A 7 -13.74 -5.66 4.98
C ALA A 7 -13.64 -5.34 6.47
N GLN A 8 -12.71 -6.02 7.14
CA GLN A 8 -12.50 -5.89 8.58
C GLN A 8 -11.38 -4.91 8.85
N LYS A 9 -11.62 -3.94 9.72
CA LYS A 9 -10.55 -3.06 10.21
C LYS A 9 -9.50 -3.87 10.95
N VAL A 10 -8.23 -3.61 10.67
CA VAL A 10 -7.08 -4.29 11.29
C VAL A 10 -6.06 -3.27 11.78
N GLU A 11 -5.38 -3.60 12.87
CA GLU A 11 -4.25 -2.82 13.35
C GLU A 11 -2.98 -3.18 12.57
N VAL A 12 -2.32 -2.18 12.01
CA VAL A 12 -1.04 -2.33 11.32
C VAL A 12 0.02 -1.52 12.07
N PRO A 13 1.04 -2.16 12.67
CA PRO A 13 2.06 -1.45 13.42
C PRO A 13 2.76 -0.37 12.59
N GLY A 14 2.77 0.86 13.12
CA GLY A 14 3.37 2.02 12.45
C GLY A 14 2.46 2.72 11.44
N ALA A 15 1.23 2.26 11.23
CA ALA A 15 0.24 2.99 10.46
C ALA A 15 -0.38 4.14 11.28
N THR A 16 -0.71 5.22 10.59
CA THR A 16 -1.43 6.39 11.13
C THR A 16 -2.85 6.51 10.57
N VAL A 17 -3.20 5.67 9.59
CA VAL A 17 -4.56 5.56 9.04
C VAL A 17 -5.12 4.16 9.24
N ASP A 18 -6.43 4.04 9.03
CA ASP A 18 -7.12 2.77 9.13
C ASP A 18 -6.75 1.84 7.97
N PHE A 19 -6.46 0.58 8.31
CA PHE A 19 -6.29 -0.50 7.36
C PHE A 19 -7.49 -1.44 7.43
N TYR A 20 -7.90 -1.93 6.26
CA TYR A 20 -8.99 -2.87 6.10
C TYR A 20 -8.48 -4.14 5.44
N LYS A 21 -8.93 -5.30 5.91
CA LYS A 21 -8.57 -6.61 5.38
C LYS A 21 -9.82 -7.30 4.82
N PHE A 22 -9.70 -7.89 3.64
CA PHE A 22 -10.74 -8.74 3.06
C PHE A 22 -10.13 -9.87 2.22
N GLN A 23 -10.93 -10.88 1.91
CA GLN A 23 -10.54 -11.97 1.02
C GLN A 23 -11.35 -11.91 -0.26
N LYS A 24 -10.69 -12.16 -1.39
CA LYS A 24 -11.35 -12.29 -2.69
C LYS A 24 -10.58 -13.31 -3.53
N ASP A 25 -11.27 -14.30 -4.07
CA ASP A 25 -10.71 -15.33 -4.96
C ASP A 25 -9.46 -16.04 -4.39
N GLY A 26 -9.44 -16.29 -3.07
CA GLY A 26 -8.30 -16.92 -2.38
C GLY A 26 -7.09 -16.01 -2.17
N VAL A 27 -7.23 -14.71 -2.43
CA VAL A 27 -6.21 -13.68 -2.17
C VAL A 27 -6.65 -12.82 -0.98
N THR A 28 -5.71 -12.57 -0.07
CA THR A 28 -5.89 -11.63 1.04
C THR A 28 -5.49 -10.23 0.57
N TYR A 29 -6.40 -9.28 0.72
CA TYR A 29 -6.15 -7.87 0.42
C TYR A 29 -6.11 -7.07 1.71
N TYR A 30 -5.12 -6.19 1.80
CA TYR A 30 -5.10 -5.08 2.75
C TYR A 30 -5.32 -3.78 1.99
N ALA A 31 -6.12 -2.87 2.51
CA ALA A 31 -6.44 -1.60 1.88
C ALA A 31 -6.36 -0.44 2.86
N PHE A 32 -5.86 0.70 2.41
CA PHE A 32 -5.81 1.94 3.18
C PHE A 32 -5.94 3.16 2.26
N ASP A 33 -6.38 4.28 2.83
CA ASP A 33 -6.62 5.52 2.08
C ASP A 33 -5.82 6.67 2.71
N THR A 34 -4.90 7.25 1.94
CA THR A 34 -4.10 8.44 2.30
C THR A 34 -4.42 9.62 1.40
N SER A 35 -5.53 9.59 0.67
CA SER A 35 -5.93 10.66 -0.26
C SER A 35 -6.21 12.01 0.41
N ARG A 36 -6.31 12.04 1.74
CA ARG A 36 -6.45 13.26 2.54
C ARG A 36 -5.20 13.61 3.34
N CYS A 37 -4.11 12.85 3.18
CA CYS A 37 -2.87 12.99 3.92
C CYS A 37 -1.83 13.81 3.14
N GLY A 38 -0.99 14.55 3.86
CA GLY A 38 0.19 15.22 3.31
C GLY A 38 1.47 14.39 3.53
N PRO A 39 2.55 14.60 2.75
CA PRO A 39 3.85 14.00 3.06
C PRO A 39 4.29 14.34 4.50
N PRO A 40 4.87 13.38 5.26
CA PRO A 40 5.29 12.04 4.85
C PRO A 40 4.26 10.91 5.05
N GLU A 41 3.05 11.21 5.54
CA GLU A 41 2.08 10.19 5.95
C GLU A 41 1.76 9.13 4.87
N PRO A 42 1.57 9.47 3.57
CA PRO A 42 1.40 8.47 2.52
C PRO A 42 2.55 7.46 2.45
N MET A 43 3.80 7.92 2.63
CA MET A 43 4.97 7.05 2.59
C MET A 43 5.04 6.17 3.84
N VAL A 44 4.81 6.73 5.03
CA VAL A 44 4.83 5.98 6.30
C VAL A 44 3.81 4.83 6.27
N ASN A 45 2.58 5.11 5.86
CA ASN A 45 1.52 4.10 5.77
C ASN A 45 1.79 3.07 4.67
N ALA A 46 2.31 3.48 3.52
CA ALA A 46 2.72 2.54 2.48
C ALA A 46 3.80 1.58 2.99
N MET A 47 4.85 2.08 3.66
CA MET A 47 5.91 1.21 4.21
C MET A 47 5.37 0.25 5.28
N ALA A 48 4.44 0.70 6.13
CA ALA A 48 3.78 -0.16 7.12
C ALA A 48 2.95 -1.26 6.44
N GLY A 49 2.17 -0.91 5.41
CA GLY A 49 1.35 -1.84 4.65
C GLY A 49 2.16 -2.84 3.83
N LEU A 50 3.27 -2.41 3.21
CA LEU A 50 4.10 -3.27 2.36
C LEU A 50 4.72 -4.43 3.15
N LYS A 51 4.97 -4.25 4.45
CA LYS A 51 5.44 -5.32 5.35
C LYS A 51 4.45 -6.49 5.47
N LEU A 52 3.20 -6.32 5.06
CA LEU A 52 2.18 -7.38 5.05
C LEU A 52 2.26 -8.26 3.80
N VAL A 53 2.83 -7.74 2.70
CA VAL A 53 2.92 -8.44 1.40
C VAL A 53 4.11 -9.41 1.45
N LYS A 54 3.89 -10.60 2.00
CA LYS A 54 4.94 -11.61 2.25
C LYS A 54 4.89 -12.82 1.32
N ASP A 55 3.85 -12.92 0.51
CA ASP A 55 3.58 -14.08 -0.33
C ASP A 55 2.69 -13.70 -1.54
N PRO A 56 2.63 -14.54 -2.60
CA PRO A 56 1.84 -14.26 -3.80
C PRO A 56 0.32 -14.10 -3.57
N ASN A 57 -0.21 -14.60 -2.46
CA ASN A 57 -1.62 -14.54 -2.09
C ASN A 57 -1.94 -13.36 -1.16
N THR A 58 -1.00 -12.45 -0.94
CA THR A 58 -1.23 -11.21 -0.19
C THR A 58 -0.97 -9.99 -1.07
N LYS A 59 -1.93 -9.07 -1.10
CA LYS A 59 -1.85 -7.81 -1.86
C LYS A 59 -2.18 -6.60 -1.01
N LEU A 60 -1.64 -5.45 -1.38
CA LEU A 60 -1.89 -4.18 -0.74
C LEU A 60 -2.50 -3.18 -1.72
N ILE A 61 -3.59 -2.54 -1.33
CA ILE A 61 -4.25 -1.47 -2.05
C ILE A 61 -4.02 -0.16 -1.31
N MET A 62 -3.54 0.85 -2.03
CA MET A 62 -3.39 2.22 -1.53
C MET A 62 -4.21 3.16 -2.40
N ILE A 63 -5.04 4.00 -1.78
CA ILE A 63 -5.65 5.15 -2.44
C ILE A 63 -4.88 6.40 -2.02
N ASN A 64 -4.49 7.23 -2.99
CA ASN A 64 -3.76 8.47 -2.73
C ASN A 64 -4.30 9.65 -3.54
N HIS A 65 -3.99 10.87 -3.09
CA HIS A 65 -4.41 12.08 -3.78
C HIS A 65 -3.77 12.22 -5.16
N LYS A 66 -2.49 11.84 -5.29
CA LYS A 66 -1.69 11.89 -6.52
C LYS A 66 -0.70 10.73 -6.56
N MET A 67 -0.12 10.48 -7.74
CA MET A 67 0.92 9.47 -7.92
C MET A 67 2.13 9.75 -7.01
N PRO A 68 2.47 8.86 -6.05
CA PRO A 68 3.56 9.08 -5.11
C PRO A 68 4.90 8.64 -5.71
N MET A 69 5.44 9.40 -6.66
CA MET A 69 6.67 9.03 -7.40
C MET A 69 7.87 8.73 -6.48
N GLY A 70 8.04 9.48 -5.39
CA GLY A 70 9.10 9.25 -4.42
C GLY A 70 8.97 7.90 -3.67
N LEU A 71 7.75 7.39 -3.50
CA LEU A 71 7.54 6.03 -2.98
C LEU A 71 7.87 5.00 -4.07
N LEU A 72 7.31 5.18 -5.27
CA LEU A 72 7.47 4.22 -6.37
C LEU A 72 8.94 3.99 -6.71
N ASN A 73 9.74 5.05 -6.84
CA ASN A 73 11.19 4.94 -7.10
C ASN A 73 11.94 4.12 -6.04
N LYS A 74 11.40 4.01 -4.82
CA LYS A 74 12.03 3.23 -3.73
C LYS A 74 11.68 1.74 -3.77
N ILE A 75 10.51 1.37 -4.28
CA ILE A 75 9.94 0.03 -4.09
C ILE A 75 9.56 -0.68 -5.39
N GLU A 76 9.56 0.01 -6.54
CA GLU A 76 9.13 -0.56 -7.84
C GLU A 76 10.01 -1.72 -8.30
N GLN A 77 11.23 -1.85 -7.79
CA GLN A 77 12.08 -3.00 -8.06
C GLN A 77 11.64 -4.24 -7.28
N ASN A 78 11.07 -4.06 -6.08
CA ASN A 78 10.74 -5.11 -5.12
C ASN A 78 9.30 -5.61 -5.22
N TYR A 79 8.38 -4.84 -5.81
CA TYR A 79 6.96 -5.20 -5.91
C TYR A 79 6.46 -5.04 -7.34
N ASP A 80 5.50 -5.86 -7.72
CA ASP A 80 4.70 -5.58 -8.92
C ASP A 80 3.63 -4.56 -8.57
N ILE A 81 3.54 -3.48 -9.36
CA ILE A 81 2.69 -2.32 -9.05
C ILE A 81 1.76 -2.02 -10.23
N GLU A 82 0.48 -2.24 -10.02
CA GLU A 82 -0.57 -1.78 -10.94
C GLU A 82 -1.06 -0.39 -10.48
N LYS A 83 -1.34 0.47 -11.45
CA LYS A 83 -1.71 1.87 -11.22
C LYS A 83 -3.01 2.18 -11.96
N GLU A 84 -3.95 2.79 -11.26
CA GLU A 84 -5.24 3.19 -11.81
C GLU A 84 -5.53 4.64 -11.41
N GLU A 85 -5.84 5.49 -12.39
CA GLU A 85 -6.39 6.83 -12.12
C GLU A 85 -7.89 6.70 -11.90
N LEU A 86 -8.38 7.23 -10.78
CA LEU A 86 -9.79 7.23 -10.43
C LEU A 86 -10.50 8.43 -11.08
N PRO A 87 -11.82 8.34 -11.34
CA PRO A 87 -12.57 9.41 -12.01
C PRO A 87 -12.54 10.78 -11.31
N ASP A 88 -12.26 10.80 -10.01
CA ASP A 88 -12.15 12.02 -9.19
C ASP A 88 -10.72 12.58 -9.11
N GLY A 89 -9.79 12.04 -9.90
CA GLY A 89 -8.39 12.48 -9.97
C GLY A 89 -7.49 11.88 -8.89
N ARG A 90 -8.03 11.07 -7.97
CA ARG A 90 -7.21 10.25 -7.06
C ARG A 90 -6.54 9.12 -7.84
N VAL A 91 -5.57 8.48 -7.20
CA VAL A 91 -4.90 7.30 -7.75
C VAL A 91 -5.07 6.11 -6.83
N GLN A 92 -5.16 4.93 -7.42
CA GLN A 92 -5.11 3.66 -6.74
C GLN A 92 -3.87 2.90 -7.17
N LEU A 93 -3.18 2.31 -6.20
CA LEU A 93 -2.02 1.45 -6.41
C LEU A 93 -2.33 0.08 -5.85
N LEU A 94 -2.05 -0.97 -6.62
CA LEU A 94 -2.09 -2.34 -6.17
C LEU A 94 -0.66 -2.89 -6.16
N PHE A 95 -0.16 -3.18 -4.96
CA PHE A 95 1.15 -3.80 -4.76
C PHE A 95 0.98 -5.31 -4.61
N SER A 96 1.73 -6.07 -5.39
CA SER A 96 1.77 -7.53 -5.35
C SER A 96 3.18 -8.01 -5.05
N TYR A 97 3.25 -9.15 -4.36
CA TYR A 97 4.51 -9.84 -4.08
C TYR A 97 5.21 -10.27 -5.37
N LYS A 98 6.53 -10.06 -5.42
CA LYS A 98 7.41 -10.39 -6.53
C LYS A 98 8.50 -11.35 -6.02
N PRO A 99 8.48 -12.63 -6.45
CA PRO A 99 9.36 -13.67 -5.90
C PRO A 99 10.85 -13.32 -5.97
N GLY A 100 11.54 -13.47 -4.83
CA GLY A 100 13.00 -13.32 -4.73
C GLY A 100 13.50 -11.88 -4.69
N VAL A 101 12.61 -10.88 -4.69
CA VAL A 101 12.99 -9.45 -4.57
C VAL A 101 12.12 -8.68 -3.59
N THR A 102 10.89 -9.12 -3.29
CA THR A 102 10.06 -8.49 -2.25
C THR A 102 10.69 -8.59 -0.86
N GLU A 103 11.33 -9.72 -0.56
CA GLU A 103 12.01 -9.96 0.71
C GLU A 103 13.20 -9.04 0.96
N GLU A 104 13.82 -8.58 -0.12
CA GLU A 104 14.97 -7.68 -0.12
C GLU A 104 14.55 -6.20 -0.04
N ALA A 105 13.25 -5.91 0.05
CA ALA A 105 12.74 -4.54 0.13
C ALA A 105 13.21 -3.84 1.41
N ASN A 106 13.91 -2.71 1.27
CA ASN A 106 14.25 -1.87 2.40
C ASN A 106 13.05 -1.00 2.83
N LEU A 107 12.26 -1.52 3.78
CA LEU A 107 11.07 -0.84 4.34
C LEU A 107 11.34 -0.18 5.71
N SER A 108 12.62 0.05 6.05
CA SER A 108 13.03 0.71 7.29
C SER A 108 13.04 2.23 7.20
N ASP A 109 12.84 2.77 6.00
CA ASP A 109 12.97 4.18 5.69
C ASP A 109 11.72 4.96 6.12
N SER A 110 11.58 5.14 7.44
CA SER A 110 10.53 5.94 8.09
C SER A 110 10.99 7.37 8.43
N SER A 111 12.22 7.75 8.07
CA SER A 111 12.79 9.06 8.41
C SER A 111 12.70 10.04 7.25
N CYS A 112 11.80 11.02 7.39
CA CYS A 112 12.04 12.35 6.85
C CYS A 112 13.25 12.94 7.57
N SER A 113 14.41 12.92 6.93
CA SER A 113 15.42 13.94 7.22
C SER A 113 14.83 15.26 6.72
N GLY A 114 14.45 16.12 7.65
CA GLY A 114 14.01 17.50 7.37
C GLY A 114 15.12 18.36 6.79
#